data_AF-A0A2P8G8Y4-F1
#
_entry.id   AF-A0A2P8G8Y4-F1
#
_cell.length_a   1.000
_cell.length_b   1.000
_cell.length_c   1.000
_cell.angle_alpha   90.00
_cell.angle_beta   90.00
_cell.angle_gamma   90.00
#
_symmetry.space_group_name_H-M   'P 1'
#
loop_
_entity.id
_entity.type
_entity.pdbx_description
1 polymer ?
#
loop_
_entity_poly.entity_id
_entity_poly.type
_entity_poly.pdbx_seq_one_letter_code
_entity_poly.pdbx_strand_id
1 'polypeptide(L)' 'MYRKIFVVENAEDLNVRLPDEYLHKDIEVIAFDLHESLEELRTSKREAAEKAVEFFKTIQIDRSGFKFDRDEANER' A
#
# COMPACT_ATOMS: atom_id res chain seq x y z
N MET A 1 -5.96 7.26 -4.42
CA MET A 1 -6.89 6.96 -3.32
C MET A 1 -6.34 7.60 -2.05
N TYR A 2 -7.01 8.62 -1.51
CA TYR A 2 -6.58 9.31 -0.29
C TYR A 2 -7.22 8.62 0.92
N ARG A 3 -6.41 8.20 1.90
CA ARG A 3 -6.88 7.59 3.16
C ARG A 3 -6.23 8.31 4.32
N LYS A 4 -7.05 8.87 5.21
CA LYS A 4 -6.62 9.48 6.47
C LYS A 4 -7.32 8.79 7.62
N ILE A 5 -6.57 8.37 8.63
CA ILE A 5 -7.11 7.87 9.90
C ILE A 5 -6.77 8.91 10.95
N PHE A 6 -7.74 9.25 11.78
CA PHE A 6 -7.55 10.11 12.94
C PHE A 6 -8.51 9.63 14.03
N VAL A 7 -8.13 9.91 15.27
CA VAL A 7 -8.95 9.67 16.46
C VAL A 7 -9.16 11.04 17.07
N VAL A 8 -10.42 11.42 17.27
CA VAL A 8 -10.78 12.71 17.88
C VAL A 8 -11.64 12.44 19.10
N GLU A 9 -11.42 13.21 20.16
CA GLU A 9 -12.18 13.11 21.41
C GLU A 9 -13.49 13.88 21.33
N ASN A 10 -13.55 14.92 20.50
CA ASN A 10 -14.72 15.77 20.30
C ASN A 10 -15.07 15.90 18.82
N ALA A 11 -16.37 16.03 18.53
CA ALA A 11 -16.87 16.21 17.17
C ALA A 11 -16.38 17.51 16.51
N GLU A 12 -16.10 18.54 17.29
CA GLU A 12 -15.60 19.84 16.79
C GLU A 12 -14.19 19.73 16.21
N ASP A 13 -13.41 18.75 16.67
CA ASP A 13 -12.05 18.48 16.21
C ASP A 13 -12.01 17.62 14.93
N LEU A 14 -13.18 17.20 14.42
CA LEU A 14 -13.33 16.35 13.24
C LEU A 14 -13.07 17.14 11.94
N ASN A 15 -11.80 17.45 11.65
CA ASN A 15 -11.40 18.18 10.47
C ASN A 15 -10.53 17.34 9.51
N VAL A 16 -11.02 17.15 8.28
CA VAL A 16 -10.29 16.47 7.19
C VAL A 16 -9.76 17.51 6.21
N ARG A 17 -8.44 17.72 6.25
CA ARG A 17 -7.75 18.51 5.22
C ARG A 17 -7.50 17.64 3.99
N LEU A 18 -8.12 18.00 2.88
CA LEU A 18 -7.91 17.36 1.58
C LEU A 18 -6.76 18.03 0.83
N PRO A 19 -6.01 17.30 -0.01
CA PRO A 19 -4.98 17.89 -0.85
C PRO A 19 -5.52 18.92 -1.85
N ASP A 20 -4.71 19.92 -2.19
CA ASP A 20 -5.08 21.02 -3.10
C ASP A 20 -5.48 20.54 -4.51
N GLU A 21 -5.02 19.35 -4.92
CA GLU A 21 -5.37 18.73 -6.21
C GLU A 21 -6.88 18.44 -6.35
N TYR A 22 -7.62 18.45 -5.25
CA TYR A 22 -9.06 18.25 -5.20
C TYR A 22 -9.85 19.58 -5.24
N LEU A 23 -9.18 20.74 -5.24
CA LEU A 23 -9.86 22.03 -5.36
C LEU A 23 -10.71 22.08 -6.64
N HIS A 24 -11.92 22.64 -6.51
CA HIS A 24 -12.90 22.83 -7.59
C HIS A 24 -13.43 21.54 -8.24
N LYS A 25 -13.29 20.40 -7.56
CA LYS A 25 -13.87 19.13 -8.00
C LYS A 25 -14.98 18.71 -7.06
N ASP A 26 -15.97 17.99 -7.59
CA ASP A 26 -16.96 17.30 -6.77
C ASP A 26 -16.28 16.08 -6.14
N ILE A 27 -16.35 15.99 -4.81
CA ILE A 27 -15.66 14.96 -4.02
C ILE A 27 -16.67 14.35 -3.07
N GLU A 28 -16.71 13.01 -3.03
CA GLU A 28 -17.41 12.26 -2.01
C GLU A 28 -16.41 11.80 -0.95
N VAL A 29 -16.75 12.01 0.33
CA VAL A 29 -15.93 11.58 1.46
C VAL A 29 -16.69 10.49 2.21
N ILE A 30 -16.09 9.30 2.29
CA ILE A 30 -16.67 8.14 2.97
C ILE A 30 -15.82 7.83 4.20
N ALA A 31 -16.47 7.72 5.36
CA ALA A 31 -15.86 7.38 6.64
C ALA A 31 -16.44 6.08 7.19
N PHE A 32 -15.60 5.31 7.86
CA PHE A 32 -15.97 4.04 8.50
C PHE A 32 -15.30 3.96 9.87
N ASP A 33 -16.00 3.36 10.83
CA ASP A 33 -15.39 2.98 12.10
C ASP A 33 -14.38 1.85 11.86
N LEU A 34 -13.19 2.01 12.44
CA LEU A 34 -12.16 0.99 12.42
C LEU A 34 -12.24 0.22 13.75
N HIS A 35 -12.65 -1.04 13.68
CA HIS A 35 -12.66 -1.93 14.85
C HIS A 35 -11.26 -2.40 15.27
N GLU A 36 -10.29 -2.35 14.36
CA GLU A 36 -8.89 -2.69 14.63
C GLU A 36 -8.09 -1.45 15.00
N SER A 37 -7.25 -1.57 16.02
CA SER A 37 -6.32 -0.52 16.41
C SER A 37 -5.39 -0.17 15.24
N LEU A 38 -5.06 1.12 15.11
CA LEU A 38 -4.08 1.62 14.14
C LEU A 38 -2.74 0.89 14.24
N GLU A 39 -2.36 0.48 15.45
CA GLU A 39 -1.15 -0.27 15.72
C GLU A 39 -1.28 -1.74 15.28
N GLU A 40 -2.45 -2.35 15.40
CA GLU A 40 -2.73 -3.69 14.87
C GLU A 40 -2.65 -3.71 13.34
N LEU A 41 -3.21 -2.69 12.68
CA LEU A 41 -3.14 -2.53 11.22
C LEU A 41 -1.71 -2.27 10.71
N ARG A 42 -0.89 -1.55 11.48
CA ARG A 42 0.52 -1.33 11.14
C ARG A 42 1.34 -2.58 11.34
N THR A 43 1.12 -3.27 12.44
CA THR A 43 1.81 -4.52 12.78
C THR A 43 1.49 -5.60 11.75
N SER A 44 0.22 -5.81 11.41
CA SER A 44 -0.19 -6.80 10.41
C SER A 44 0.39 -6.52 9.02
N LYS A 45 0.41 -5.25 8.58
CA LYS A 45 1.05 -4.87 7.31
C LYS A 45 2.55 -5.10 7.30
N ARG A 46 3.21 -4.80 8.42
CA ARG A 46 4.65 -5.03 8.57
C ARG A 46 4.98 -6.52 8.55
N GLU A 47 4.25 -7.33 9.32
CA GLU A 47 4.41 -8.78 9.33
C GLU A 47 4.14 -9.41 7.96
N ALA A 48 3.13 -8.93 7.23
CA ALA A 48 2.86 -9.38 5.87
C ALA A 48 4.00 -9.03 4.91
N ALA A 49 4.58 -7.83 5.03
CA ALA A 49 5.74 -7.42 4.23
C ALA A 49 6.99 -8.24 4.56
N GLU A 50 7.26 -8.49 5.85
CA GLU A 50 8.38 -9.32 6.31
C GLU A 50 8.25 -10.76 5.79
N LYS A 51 7.06 -11.37 5.90
CA LYS A 51 6.76 -12.70 5.34
C LYS A 51 6.91 -12.76 3.83
N ALA A 52 6.49 -11.72 3.11
CA ALA A 52 6.65 -11.65 1.65
C ALA A 52 8.14 -11.60 1.27
N VAL A 53 8.96 -10.82 1.98
CA VAL A 53 10.40 -10.77 1.75
C VAL A 53 11.06 -12.13 2.00
N GLU A 54 10.69 -12.83 3.07
CA GLU A 54 11.19 -14.18 3.32
C GLU A 54 10.78 -15.17 2.23
N PHE A 55 9.52 -15.13 1.80
CA PHE A 55 9.03 -15.96 0.70
C PHE A 55 9.76 -15.70 -0.62
N PHE A 56 10.04 -14.44 -0.97
CA PHE A 56 10.79 -14.15 -2.20
C PHE A 56 12.27 -14.50 -2.11
N LYS A 57 12.86 -14.56 -0.90
CA LYS A 57 14.22 -15.08 -0.71
C LYS A 57 14.32 -16.57 -1.04
N THR A 58 13.29 -17.37 -0.74
CA THR A 58 13.33 -18.82 -1.00
C THR A 58 13.14 -19.17 -2.48
N ILE A 59 12.66 -18.23 -3.30
CA ILE A 59 12.40 -18.42 -4.74
C ILE A 59 13.48 -17.74 -5.60
N GLN A 60 14.59 -17.31 -5.01
CA GLN A 60 15.69 -16.73 -5.78
C GLN A 60 16.29 -17.77 -6.73
N ILE A 61 16.08 -17.56 -8.03
CA ILE A 61 16.71 -18.34 -9.10
C ILE A 61 18.03 -17.66 -9.42
N ASP A 62 19.12 -18.43 -9.36
CA ASP A 62 20.44 -17.95 -9.77
C ASP A 62 20.46 -17.66 -11.28
N ARG A 63 20.62 -16.39 -11.64
CA ARG A 63 20.72 -15.90 -13.01
C ARG A 63 22.13 -15.45 -13.38
N SER A 64 23.13 -15.72 -12.54
CA SER A 64 24.51 -15.28 -12.77
C SER A 64 25.11 -15.77 -14.09
N GLY A 65 24.62 -16.91 -14.61
CA GLY A 65 24.96 -17.44 -15.93
C GLY A 65 23.91 -17.20 -17.03
N PHE A 66 22.79 -16.55 -16.72
CA PHE A 66 21.70 -16.36 -17.69
C PHE A 66 22.00 -15.16 -18.58
N LYS A 67 22.19 -15.42 -19.89
CA LYS A 67 22.20 -14.39 -20.92
C LYS A 67 20.88 -14.49 -21.68
N PHE A 68 20.11 -13.40 -21.66
CA PHE A 68 18.89 -13.31 -22.44
C PHE A 68 19.26 -13.19 -23.92
N ASP A 69 19.07 -14.27 -24.67
CA ASP A 69 19.26 -14.26 -26.12
C ASP A 69 18.02 -13.63 -26.77
N ARG A 70 18.20 -12.44 -27.33
CA ARG A 70 17.12 -11.70 -27.98
C ARG A 70 16.75 -12.30 -29.33
N ASP A 71 17.67 -13.05 -29.94
CA ASP A 71 17.47 -13.61 -31.27
C ASP A 71 16.58 -14.87 -31.16
N GLU A 72 16.80 -15.73 -30.15
CA GLU A 72 15.93 -16.88 -29.84
C GLU A 72 14.48 -16.46 -29.51
N ALA A 73 14.30 -15.31 -28.86
CA ALA A 73 12.97 -14.80 -28.47
C ALA A 73 12.16 -14.21 -29.62
N ASN A 74 12.81 -13.84 -30.74
CA ASN A 74 12.18 -13.25 -31.92
C ASN A 74 11.94 -14.27 -33.06
N GLU A 75 12.40 -15.52 -32.92
CA GLU A 75 12.21 -16.60 -33.90
C GLU A 75 10.90 -17.40 -33.72
N ARG A 76 9.95 -16.89 -32.91
CA ARG A 76 8.61 -17.47 -32.73
C ARG A 76 7.49 -16.52 -33.15
#